data_AF-A0A1E7KI80-F1
#
_entry.id   AF-A0A1E7KI80-F1
#
_cell.length_a   1.000
_cell.length_b   1.000
_cell.length_c   1.000
_cell.angle_alpha   90.00
_cell.angle_beta   90.00
_cell.angle_gamma   90.00
#
_symmetry.space_group_name_H-M   'P 1'
#
loop_
_entity.id
_entity.type
_entity.pdbx_description
1 polymer ?
#
loop_
_entity_poly.entity_id
_entity_poly.type
_entity_poly.pdbx_seq_one_letter_code
_entity_poly.pdbx_strand_id
1 'polypeptide(L)'
;MEKRVMTVGKRRKGMVAAAVLVSGVLTLTACGGDDGGDSGKDGKKSGAQGEADQAAAEQKSAARISIKPKDGASSASINDGGEVSVKGGKLTDVTMVAEQSGSEVEGSISKDGKSWTPAEALERATKYEVKAVAKDGDGRESHETSSFTTVSPDNSFIGYFKPEEGKTVGVGMPVSINFDKPVSNKKAVQSAIKVSSSSGQEVVGHWFDDSRLDFRPKDYWEAGSKVSVDLNLDGVEGSEGVTGVQDKEFSFNVGRSQVSTVDVKAKKMTIVRDGKTVKTFPISAGTAENPTYNGEMVISEKYKETRMNGATVGFTDDDGEGEYDIPDVPHAMRLSTSGTFIHGNYWGADSVFGSANTSHGCIGLNDVKGAGDAKQDGAWYYKNTLVGDLVIVKNSPDKEIQPDNGLNGWNMSWADWKAGSAV
;
A
#
# COMPACT_ATOMS: atom_id res chain seq x y z
N MET A 1 -45.90 -6.89 -4.27
CA MET A 1 -46.46 -8.12 -3.68
C MET A 1 -45.45 -8.65 -2.69
N GLU A 2 -45.73 -8.42 -1.41
CA GLU A 2 -44.97 -8.94 -0.28
C GLU A 2 -45.06 -10.46 -0.21
N LYS A 3 -43.99 -11.11 0.28
CA LYS A 3 -44.09 -12.08 1.37
C LYS A 3 -42.71 -12.41 1.94
N ARG A 4 -42.40 -11.76 3.06
CA ARG A 4 -41.57 -12.33 4.13
C ARG A 4 -42.31 -13.53 4.72
N VAL A 5 -41.62 -14.62 5.00
CA VAL A 5 -42.09 -15.64 5.93
C VAL A 5 -41.02 -15.81 7.00
N MET A 6 -41.33 -15.25 8.18
CA MET A 6 -40.71 -15.62 9.43
C MET A 6 -41.40 -16.87 9.97
N THR A 7 -40.63 -17.82 10.49
CA THR A 7 -41.18 -18.88 11.35
C THR A 7 -40.41 -18.92 12.65
N VAL A 8 -41.12 -18.57 13.72
CA VAL A 8 -40.72 -18.62 15.12
C VAL A 8 -40.88 -20.05 15.64
N GLY A 9 -39.87 -20.56 16.35
CA GLY A 9 -39.95 -21.80 17.12
C GLY A 9 -39.34 -21.63 18.52
N LYS A 10 -40.18 -21.30 19.51
CA LYS A 10 -39.87 -21.34 20.96
C LYS A 10 -39.90 -22.78 21.47
N ARG A 11 -38.92 -23.19 22.30
CA ARG A 11 -39.09 -23.99 23.55
C ARG A 11 -37.72 -24.19 24.24
N ARG A 12 -37.52 -23.54 25.39
CA ARG A 12 -37.54 -24.08 26.77
C ARG A 12 -36.17 -24.51 27.32
N LYS A 13 -35.65 -23.61 28.19
CA LYS A 13 -35.10 -23.82 29.54
C LYS A 13 -34.48 -25.19 29.86
N GLY A 14 -33.17 -25.17 30.06
CA GLY A 14 -32.45 -26.07 30.95
C GLY A 14 -31.38 -25.27 31.71
N MET A 15 -31.70 -24.85 32.93
CA MET A 15 -30.71 -24.40 33.92
C MET A 15 -29.95 -25.65 34.37
N VAL A 16 -28.63 -25.65 34.27
CA VAL A 16 -27.76 -26.54 35.04
C VAL A 16 -26.83 -25.66 35.86
N ALA A 17 -27.16 -25.54 37.14
CA ALA A 17 -26.25 -25.08 38.16
C ALA A 17 -25.27 -26.21 38.49
N ALA A 18 -23.98 -25.91 38.48
CA ALA A 18 -22.97 -26.74 39.10
C ALA A 18 -22.13 -25.83 40.02
N ALA A 19 -22.41 -25.95 41.31
CA ALA A 19 -21.59 -25.39 42.37
C ALA A 19 -20.35 -26.27 42.56
N VAL A 20 -19.16 -25.66 42.60
CA VAL A 20 -17.98 -26.28 43.18
C VAL A 20 -17.40 -25.30 44.21
N LEU A 21 -17.62 -25.65 45.47
CA LEU A 21 -16.92 -25.14 46.63
C LEU A 21 -15.51 -25.73 46.67
N VAL A 22 -14.47 -24.90 46.60
CA VAL A 22 -13.17 -25.22 47.22
C VAL A 22 -12.68 -23.98 47.96
N SER A 23 -12.93 -24.02 49.26
CA SER A 23 -12.29 -23.23 50.30
C SER A 23 -10.83 -23.64 50.43
N GLY A 24 -9.88 -22.70 50.62
CA GLY A 24 -8.48 -23.10 50.81
C GLY A 24 -7.44 -21.99 50.98
N VAL A 25 -7.49 -21.32 52.13
CA VAL A 25 -6.34 -20.82 52.93
C VAL A 25 -5.47 -19.68 52.38
N LEU A 26 -5.65 -18.53 53.03
CA LEU A 26 -4.78 -17.36 53.15
C LEU A 26 -3.41 -17.70 53.76
N THR A 27 -2.33 -17.10 53.24
CA THR A 27 -1.12 -16.80 54.03
C THR A 27 -0.75 -15.34 53.88
N LEU A 28 -1.46 -14.49 54.63
CA LEU A 28 -0.98 -13.15 55.01
C LEU A 28 -0.06 -13.35 56.21
N THR A 29 1.23 -13.14 56.03
CA THR A 29 2.20 -13.05 57.13
C THR A 29 2.01 -11.71 57.83
N ALA A 30 1.24 -11.75 58.90
CA ALA A 30 1.24 -10.73 59.95
C ALA A 30 2.25 -11.12 61.05
N CYS A 31 3.10 -10.17 61.43
CA CYS A 31 3.49 -9.95 62.82
C CYS A 31 3.17 -8.46 63.03
N GLY A 32 2.05 -8.09 63.66
CA GLY A 32 1.75 -8.21 65.09
C GLY A 32 2.09 -6.85 65.72
N GLY A 33 1.28 -6.17 66.54
CA GLY A 33 -0.01 -6.38 67.17
C GLY A 33 -0.32 -5.09 67.95
N ASP A 34 -1.60 -4.80 68.10
CA ASP A 34 -2.26 -3.62 68.66
C ASP A 34 -2.04 -3.45 70.18
N ASP A 35 -1.94 -2.22 70.71
CA ASP A 35 -2.90 -1.70 71.72
C ASP A 35 -2.66 -0.20 72.05
N GLY A 36 -3.74 0.45 72.47
CA GLY A 36 -3.93 1.89 72.63
C GLY A 36 -3.12 2.57 73.74
N GLY A 37 -3.08 3.90 73.60
CA GLY A 37 -2.24 4.80 74.39
C GLY A 37 -2.64 4.97 75.85
N ASP A 38 -1.60 5.12 76.67
CA ASP A 38 -1.56 6.10 77.75
C ASP A 38 -0.17 6.75 77.78
N SER A 39 -0.20 8.01 78.18
CA SER A 39 0.84 9.02 78.30
C SER A 39 2.17 8.59 78.96
N GLY A 40 3.30 8.93 78.33
CA GLY A 40 4.63 8.75 78.94
C GLY A 40 5.80 9.20 78.06
N LYS A 41 6.49 10.24 78.52
CA LYS A 41 7.69 10.92 77.99
C LYS A 41 8.83 10.04 77.43
N ASP A 42 9.54 10.68 76.49
CA ASP A 42 10.97 10.58 76.14
C ASP A 42 11.48 9.33 75.40
N GLY A 43 12.07 9.54 74.20
CA GLY A 43 13.02 8.56 73.63
C GLY A 43 13.16 8.44 72.10
N LYS A 44 13.46 9.52 71.39
CA LYS A 44 14.43 9.58 70.26
C LYS A 44 14.63 8.29 69.41
N LYS A 45 13.77 8.01 68.42
CA LYS A 45 14.05 7.12 67.27
C LYS A 45 13.20 7.51 66.04
N SER A 46 13.60 8.57 65.31
CA SER A 46 13.06 8.87 63.97
C SER A 46 14.13 9.30 62.95
N GLY A 47 15.43 9.17 63.27
CA GLY A 47 16.52 9.56 62.37
C GLY A 47 16.89 8.48 61.34
N ALA A 48 16.87 7.20 61.73
CA ALA A 48 17.43 6.11 60.93
C ALA A 48 16.66 5.81 59.63
N GLN A 49 15.34 6.06 59.58
CA GLN A 49 14.54 5.82 58.37
C GLN A 49 14.68 6.98 57.37
N GLY A 50 14.74 8.23 57.85
CA GLY A 50 14.99 9.40 57.01
C GLY A 50 16.43 9.46 56.44
N GLU A 51 17.43 9.02 57.21
CA GLU A 51 18.82 8.91 56.75
C GLU A 51 19.02 7.75 55.76
N ALA A 52 18.31 6.62 55.95
CA ALA A 52 18.33 5.50 55.00
C ALA A 52 17.63 5.86 53.67
N ASP A 53 16.51 6.58 53.73
CA ASP A 53 15.79 7.06 52.54
C ASP A 53 16.59 8.15 51.79
N GLN A 54 17.33 9.02 52.50
CA GLN A 54 18.26 9.98 51.88
C GLN A 54 19.47 9.31 51.24
N ALA A 55 20.10 8.34 51.91
CA ALA A 55 21.22 7.59 51.36
C ALA A 55 20.81 6.74 50.13
N ALA A 56 19.59 6.18 50.14
CA ALA A 56 19.03 5.48 48.98
C ALA A 56 18.70 6.43 47.81
N ALA A 57 18.30 7.68 48.09
CA ALA A 57 18.09 8.70 47.07
C ALA A 57 19.40 9.21 46.46
N GLU A 58 20.48 9.33 47.24
CA GLU A 58 21.82 9.72 46.75
C GLU A 58 22.48 8.64 45.88
N GLN A 59 22.14 7.36 46.08
CA GLN A 59 22.66 6.22 45.31
C GLN A 59 21.86 5.89 44.04
N LYS A 60 20.76 6.60 43.76
CA LYS A 60 19.96 6.37 42.55
C LYS A 60 20.70 6.91 41.32
N SER A 61 20.80 6.08 40.28
CA SER A 61 21.41 6.50 38.99
C SER A 61 20.77 7.79 38.47
N ALA A 62 21.58 8.67 37.88
CA ALA A 62 21.11 9.86 37.17
C ALA A 62 20.52 9.52 35.78
N ALA A 63 20.72 8.30 35.29
CA ALA A 63 20.16 7.85 34.02
C ALA A 63 18.63 7.79 34.10
N ARG A 64 17.96 8.28 33.05
CA ARG A 64 16.50 8.26 32.89
C ARG A 64 16.19 7.67 31.53
N ILE A 65 15.75 6.43 31.52
CA ILE A 65 15.36 5.70 30.31
C ILE A 65 13.91 6.07 29.97
N SER A 66 13.61 6.20 28.68
CA SER A 66 12.27 6.40 28.14
C SER A 66 12.07 5.43 27.00
N ILE A 67 11.04 4.59 27.09
CA ILE A 67 10.63 3.63 26.06
C ILE A 67 9.36 4.17 25.40
N LYS A 68 9.30 4.10 24.07
CA LYS A 68 8.09 4.36 23.27
C LYS A 68 7.63 3.09 22.58
N PRO A 69 6.31 2.86 22.45
CA PRO A 69 5.24 3.61 23.10
C PRO A 69 5.24 3.41 24.63
N LYS A 70 4.31 4.06 25.33
CA LYS A 70 4.13 3.84 26.77
C LYS A 70 3.70 2.40 27.07
N ASP A 71 4.04 1.94 28.27
CA ASP A 71 3.64 0.62 28.75
C ASP A 71 2.13 0.41 28.66
N GLY A 72 1.74 -0.76 28.15
CA GLY A 72 0.36 -1.17 27.92
C GLY A 72 -0.30 -0.58 26.66
N ALA A 73 0.44 0.16 25.81
CA ALA A 73 -0.12 0.65 24.55
C ALA A 73 -0.59 -0.50 23.65
N SER A 74 -1.76 -0.37 23.02
CA SER A 74 -2.43 -1.45 22.27
C SER A 74 -2.55 -1.21 20.76
N SER A 75 -1.99 -0.12 20.24
CA SER A 75 -2.00 0.26 18.82
C SER A 75 -0.74 1.04 18.46
N ALA A 76 0.41 0.50 18.85
CA ALA A 76 1.70 1.09 18.53
C ALA A 76 1.97 1.04 17.02
N SER A 77 2.72 2.02 16.50
CA SER A 77 3.24 1.95 15.14
C SER A 77 4.24 0.79 15.02
N ILE A 78 4.34 0.26 13.80
CA ILE A 78 5.31 -0.76 13.45
C ILE A 78 6.68 -0.18 13.08
N ASN A 79 6.79 1.14 12.88
CA ASN A 79 8.03 1.79 12.44
C ASN A 79 8.77 2.47 13.60
N ASP A 80 8.05 3.05 14.57
CA ASP A 80 8.64 3.72 15.74
C ASP A 80 8.41 2.97 17.08
N GLY A 81 7.74 1.82 17.01
CA GLY A 81 7.51 0.97 18.17
C GLY A 81 8.82 0.42 18.75
N GLY A 82 8.98 0.51 20.07
CA GLY A 82 10.15 -0.01 20.78
C GLY A 82 11.33 0.95 20.85
N GLU A 83 11.23 2.19 20.33
CA GLU A 83 12.29 3.19 20.48
C GLU A 83 12.64 3.42 21.96
N VAL A 84 13.93 3.29 22.29
CA VAL A 84 14.45 3.56 23.64
C VAL A 84 15.38 4.76 23.59
N SER A 85 15.26 5.67 24.56
CA SER A 85 16.20 6.79 24.74
C SER A 85 16.60 6.96 26.20
N VAL A 86 17.77 7.57 26.44
CA VAL A 86 18.25 7.85 27.79
C VAL A 86 18.77 9.28 27.96
N LYS A 87 18.39 9.92 29.07
CA LYS A 87 18.99 11.19 29.55
C LYS A 87 19.85 10.91 30.79
N GLY A 88 20.92 11.68 30.99
CA GLY A 88 21.78 11.53 32.18
C GLY A 88 22.65 10.26 32.22
N GLY A 89 22.71 9.48 31.13
CA GLY A 89 23.50 8.25 31.05
C GLY A 89 23.66 7.73 29.62
N LYS A 90 24.11 6.48 29.46
CA LYS A 90 24.21 5.75 28.19
C LYS A 90 23.54 4.39 28.32
N LEU A 91 22.82 3.96 27.28
CA LEU A 91 22.30 2.60 27.17
C LEU A 91 23.47 1.63 27.08
N THR A 92 23.37 0.54 27.82
CA THR A 92 24.37 -0.55 27.84
C THR A 92 23.81 -1.86 27.33
N ASP A 93 22.50 -2.06 27.46
CA ASP A 93 21.80 -3.25 26.98
C ASP A 93 20.36 -2.88 26.67
N VAL A 94 19.85 -3.38 25.54
CA VAL A 94 18.43 -3.28 25.17
C VAL A 94 18.05 -4.59 24.50
N THR A 95 17.02 -5.24 25.04
CA THR A 95 16.43 -6.45 24.47
C THR A 95 14.96 -6.19 24.19
N MET A 96 14.48 -6.66 23.04
CA MET A 96 13.09 -6.56 22.64
C MET A 96 12.64 -7.91 22.10
N VAL A 97 11.55 -8.45 22.65
CA VAL A 97 11.10 -9.82 22.32
C VAL A 97 9.63 -9.79 21.92
N ALA A 98 9.30 -10.47 20.82
CA ALA A 98 7.93 -10.79 20.46
C ALA A 98 7.39 -11.88 21.39
N GLU A 99 6.43 -11.55 22.24
CA GLU A 99 5.95 -12.47 23.29
C GLU A 99 5.36 -13.77 22.72
N GLN A 100 4.67 -13.68 21.59
CA GLN A 100 3.99 -14.82 20.97
C GLN A 100 4.97 -15.86 20.40
N SER A 101 6.05 -15.42 19.74
CA SER A 101 7.01 -16.30 19.09
C SER A 101 8.25 -16.57 19.96
N GLY A 102 8.50 -15.74 20.97
CA GLY A 102 9.74 -15.72 21.75
C GLY A 102 10.95 -15.22 20.95
N SER A 103 10.74 -14.68 19.74
CA SER A 103 11.83 -14.20 18.89
C SER A 103 12.31 -12.83 19.34
N GLU A 104 13.62 -12.65 19.41
CA GLU A 104 14.24 -11.36 19.69
C GLU A 104 14.21 -10.48 18.43
N VAL A 105 13.90 -9.19 18.61
CA VAL A 105 13.90 -8.18 17.56
C VAL A 105 15.30 -7.60 17.47
N GLU A 106 15.92 -7.75 16.30
CA GLU A 106 17.21 -7.12 16.04
C GLU A 106 17.08 -5.59 16.11
N GLY A 107 18.05 -4.95 16.74
CA GLY A 107 18.14 -3.50 16.83
C GLY A 107 19.51 -3.05 17.28
N SER A 108 19.76 -1.75 17.27
CA SER A 108 21.09 -1.22 17.54
C SER A 108 21.06 0.00 18.47
N ILE A 109 22.00 0.01 19.42
CA ILE A 109 22.29 1.20 20.21
C ILE A 109 23.12 2.15 19.35
N SER A 110 22.67 3.40 19.26
CA SER A 110 23.40 4.51 18.64
C SER A 110 24.83 4.64 19.16
N LYS A 111 25.74 5.17 18.31
CA LYS A 111 27.17 5.30 18.64
C LYS A 111 27.45 6.14 19.90
N ASP A 112 26.58 7.11 20.20
CA ASP A 112 26.69 7.94 21.39
C ASP A 112 26.05 7.30 22.64
N GLY A 113 25.38 6.15 22.49
CA GLY A 113 24.71 5.39 23.53
C GLY A 113 23.41 6.02 24.01
N LYS A 114 22.81 6.95 23.27
CA LYS A 114 21.65 7.74 23.75
C LYS A 114 20.30 7.19 23.31
N SER A 115 20.27 6.41 22.25
CA SER A 115 19.07 5.76 21.73
C SER A 115 19.31 4.34 21.23
N TRP A 116 18.25 3.55 21.16
CA TRP A 116 18.17 2.26 20.49
C TRP A 116 16.92 2.22 19.60
N THR A 117 17.04 1.62 18.43
CA THR A 117 15.94 1.44 17.47
C THR A 117 15.97 0.02 16.89
N PRO A 118 14.79 -0.58 16.60
CA PRO A 118 14.71 -1.81 15.80
C PRO A 118 15.40 -1.64 14.44
N ALA A 119 15.91 -2.73 13.89
CA ALA A 119 16.56 -2.75 12.58
C ALA A 119 15.55 -2.80 11.42
N GLU A 120 14.38 -3.38 11.65
CA GLU A 120 13.29 -3.54 10.68
C GLU A 120 11.95 -3.14 11.30
N ALA A 121 10.96 -2.90 10.45
CA ALA A 121 9.59 -2.65 10.90
C ALA A 121 9.04 -3.88 11.64
N LEU A 122 8.30 -3.62 12.72
CA LEU A 122 7.71 -4.65 13.56
C LEU A 122 6.56 -5.37 12.87
N GLU A 123 6.25 -6.57 13.37
CA GLU A 123 5.06 -7.29 12.94
C GLU A 123 3.79 -6.63 13.49
N ARG A 124 2.71 -6.66 12.69
CA ARG A 124 1.39 -6.16 13.10
C ARG A 124 0.69 -7.14 14.03
N ALA A 125 -0.12 -6.64 14.95
CA ALA A 125 -0.84 -7.42 15.96
C ALA A 125 0.05 -8.26 16.89
N THR A 126 1.30 -7.84 17.09
CA THR A 126 2.29 -8.56 17.92
C THR A 126 2.54 -7.80 19.21
N LYS A 127 2.66 -8.52 20.32
CA LYS A 127 2.97 -7.94 21.62
C LYS A 127 4.47 -8.04 21.86
N TYR A 128 5.09 -6.92 22.17
CA TYR A 128 6.52 -6.83 22.42
C TYR A 128 6.78 -6.44 23.87
N GLU A 129 7.80 -7.06 24.45
CA GLU A 129 8.40 -6.66 25.72
C GLU A 129 9.77 -6.07 25.43
N VAL A 130 10.03 -4.85 25.91
CA VAL A 130 11.32 -4.16 25.82
C VAL A 130 11.90 -4.04 27.22
N LYS A 131 13.16 -4.45 27.38
CA LYS A 131 13.95 -4.24 28.58
C LYS A 131 15.19 -3.43 28.24
N ALA A 132 15.44 -2.38 28.99
CA ALA A 132 16.55 -1.48 28.75
C ALA A 132 17.36 -1.23 30.03
N VAL A 133 18.68 -1.23 29.87
CA VAL A 133 19.64 -0.94 30.94
C VAL A 133 20.50 0.25 30.51
N ALA A 134 20.68 1.20 31.42
CA ALA A 134 21.56 2.35 31.22
C ALA A 134 22.47 2.57 32.42
N LYS A 135 23.63 3.17 32.16
CA LYS A 135 24.57 3.63 33.20
C LYS A 135 24.75 5.13 33.14
N ASP A 136 24.81 5.78 34.30
CA ASP A 136 25.18 7.19 34.41
C ASP A 136 26.70 7.41 34.39
N GLY A 137 27.15 8.65 34.56
CA GLY A 137 28.57 9.00 34.57
C GLY A 137 29.36 8.38 35.74
N ASP A 138 28.68 7.96 36.80
CA ASP A 138 29.26 7.33 37.99
C ASP A 138 29.20 5.79 37.89
N GLY A 139 28.72 5.25 36.77
CA GLY A 139 28.59 3.80 36.53
C GLY A 139 27.36 3.16 37.17
N ARG A 140 26.43 3.94 37.74
CA ARG A 140 25.22 3.44 38.40
C ARG A 140 24.16 3.06 37.38
N GLU A 141 23.54 1.90 37.58
CA GLU A 141 22.54 1.35 36.66
C GLU A 141 21.12 1.90 36.88
N SER A 142 20.41 2.06 35.78
CA SER A 142 18.96 2.25 35.71
C SER A 142 18.40 1.17 34.80
N HIS A 143 17.24 0.62 35.19
CA HIS A 143 16.54 -0.43 34.46
C HIS A 143 15.13 0.08 34.16
N GLU A 144 14.63 -0.17 32.95
CA GLU A 144 13.23 0.06 32.60
C GLU A 144 12.72 -1.08 31.75
N THR A 145 11.46 -1.44 31.97
CA THR A 145 10.74 -2.45 31.19
C THR A 145 9.44 -1.86 30.71
N SER A 146 9.06 -2.17 29.47
CA SER A 146 7.78 -1.77 28.92
C SER A 146 7.25 -2.84 27.98
N SER A 147 5.94 -2.99 27.93
CA SER A 147 5.25 -3.86 26.98
C SER A 147 4.26 -3.06 26.13
N PHE A 148 4.10 -3.44 24.88
CA PHE A 148 3.10 -2.83 23.99
C PHE A 148 2.67 -3.80 22.89
N THR A 149 1.53 -3.53 22.27
CA THR A 149 1.01 -4.27 21.13
C THR A 149 0.95 -3.34 19.90
N THR A 150 1.47 -3.82 18.78
CA THR A 150 1.41 -3.11 17.49
C THR A 150 0.01 -3.13 16.90
N VAL A 151 -0.29 -2.13 16.08
CA VAL A 151 -1.56 -2.02 15.36
C VAL A 151 -1.87 -3.28 14.54
N SER A 152 -3.15 -3.65 14.46
CA SER A 152 -3.59 -4.90 13.84
C SER A 152 -3.93 -4.79 12.35
N PRO A 153 -3.95 -5.93 11.62
CA PRO A 153 -4.88 -6.30 10.57
C PRO A 153 -5.96 -5.30 10.20
N ASP A 154 -6.92 -5.28 11.11
CA ASP A 154 -8.24 -4.68 10.96
C ASP A 154 -8.21 -3.18 11.23
N ASN A 155 -7.26 -2.71 12.05
CA ASN A 155 -7.13 -1.32 12.46
C ASN A 155 -6.03 -0.56 11.72
N SER A 156 -5.45 -1.13 10.66
CA SER A 156 -4.58 -0.38 9.77
C SER A 156 -4.75 -0.70 8.29
N PHE A 157 -4.31 0.23 7.44
CA PHE A 157 -4.38 0.12 5.98
C PHE A 157 -3.00 0.30 5.34
N ILE A 158 -2.87 -0.16 4.10
CA ILE A 158 -1.72 0.05 3.22
C ILE A 158 -2.20 0.46 1.82
N GLY A 159 -1.36 1.20 1.10
CA GLY A 159 -1.47 1.51 -0.32
C GLY A 159 -0.50 0.66 -1.16
N TYR A 160 -1.06 -0.06 -2.13
CA TYR A 160 -0.33 -0.66 -3.23
C TYR A 160 -0.09 0.38 -4.32
N PHE A 161 1.17 0.65 -4.65
CA PHE A 161 1.52 1.71 -5.57
C PHE A 161 2.12 1.18 -6.88
N LYS A 162 1.85 1.92 -7.96
CA LYS A 162 2.53 1.80 -9.25
C LYS A 162 2.95 3.20 -9.71
N PRO A 163 4.12 3.38 -10.35
CA PRO A 163 5.16 2.38 -10.61
C PRO A 163 5.89 1.91 -9.36
N GLU A 164 6.53 0.74 -9.45
CA GLU A 164 7.46 0.26 -8.43
C GLU A 164 8.77 1.06 -8.44
N GLU A 165 9.51 0.99 -7.33
CA GLU A 165 10.82 1.60 -7.16
C GLU A 165 11.82 1.21 -8.26
N GLY A 166 12.60 2.19 -8.72
CA GLY A 166 13.68 2.02 -9.69
C GLY A 166 13.24 1.72 -11.13
N LYS A 167 11.93 1.53 -11.38
CA LYS A 167 11.43 1.25 -12.73
C LYS A 167 11.62 2.44 -13.66
N THR A 168 11.71 2.15 -14.96
CA THR A 168 11.62 3.16 -16.02
C THR A 168 10.30 2.97 -16.75
N VAL A 169 9.50 4.02 -16.81
CA VAL A 169 8.14 4.01 -17.40
C VAL A 169 8.00 5.05 -18.50
N GLY A 170 6.97 4.91 -19.33
CA GLY A 170 6.61 5.91 -20.34
C GLY A 170 6.00 7.17 -19.73
N VAL A 171 5.91 8.22 -20.56
CA VAL A 171 5.51 9.58 -20.13
C VAL A 171 4.06 9.71 -19.66
N GLY A 172 3.21 8.71 -19.93
CA GLY A 172 1.81 8.70 -19.52
C GLY A 172 1.54 8.00 -18.18
N MET A 173 2.54 7.44 -17.51
CA MET A 173 2.33 6.64 -16.30
C MET A 173 1.99 7.51 -15.07
N PRO A 174 0.77 7.48 -14.51
CA PRO A 174 0.51 8.17 -13.25
C PRO A 174 1.21 7.44 -12.09
N VAL A 175 1.37 8.13 -10.95
CA VAL A 175 1.58 7.45 -9.67
C VAL A 175 0.20 7.04 -9.15
N SER A 176 -0.13 5.76 -9.21
CA SER A 176 -1.41 5.24 -8.75
C SER A 176 -1.24 4.49 -7.44
N ILE A 177 -2.07 4.81 -6.45
CA ILE A 177 -2.08 4.17 -5.13
C ILE A 177 -3.48 3.59 -4.91
N ASN A 178 -3.54 2.27 -4.74
CA ASN A 178 -4.75 1.54 -4.41
C ASN A 178 -4.65 1.07 -2.96
N PHE A 179 -5.52 1.57 -2.11
CA PHE A 179 -5.58 1.21 -0.69
C PHE A 179 -6.31 -0.12 -0.51
N ASP A 180 -5.83 -0.95 0.42
CA ASP A 180 -6.46 -2.23 0.77
C ASP A 180 -7.78 -2.05 1.55
N LYS A 181 -8.06 -0.82 1.99
CA LYS A 181 -9.28 -0.42 2.69
C LYS A 181 -9.79 0.94 2.21
N PRO A 182 -11.11 1.20 2.30
CA PRO A 182 -11.67 2.51 2.03
C PRO A 182 -11.11 3.60 2.95
N VAL A 183 -10.78 4.74 2.34
CA VAL A 183 -10.29 5.97 2.96
C VAL A 183 -11.41 7.00 2.93
N SER A 184 -11.97 7.27 4.10
CA SER A 184 -12.95 8.34 4.28
C SER A 184 -12.29 9.70 4.55
N ASN A 185 -11.14 9.72 5.23
CA ASN A 185 -10.33 10.91 5.48
C ASN A 185 -9.33 11.19 4.35
N LYS A 186 -9.85 11.39 3.14
CA LYS A 186 -9.06 11.59 1.91
C LYS A 186 -8.05 12.73 2.03
N LYS A 187 -8.42 13.81 2.73
CA LYS A 187 -7.54 14.98 2.91
C LYS A 187 -6.30 14.64 3.74
N ALA A 188 -6.46 13.93 4.86
CA ALA A 188 -5.32 13.55 5.70
C ALA A 188 -4.37 12.60 4.94
N VAL A 189 -4.94 11.57 4.30
CA VAL A 189 -4.16 10.59 3.54
C VAL A 189 -3.45 11.23 2.35
N GLN A 190 -4.13 12.04 1.55
CA GLN A 190 -3.49 12.71 0.40
C GLN A 190 -2.43 13.73 0.85
N SER A 191 -2.65 14.45 1.95
CA SER A 191 -1.66 15.42 2.47
C SER A 191 -0.37 14.76 2.97
N ALA A 192 -0.46 13.48 3.36
CA ALA A 192 0.66 12.68 3.80
C ALA A 192 1.47 12.05 2.65
N ILE A 193 0.97 12.14 1.42
CA ILE A 193 1.63 11.61 0.22
C ILE A 193 2.19 12.77 -0.59
N LYS A 194 3.50 12.77 -0.78
CA LYS A 194 4.19 13.79 -1.59
C LYS A 194 4.74 13.16 -2.86
N VAL A 195 4.31 13.69 -4.01
CA VAL A 195 4.83 13.33 -5.32
C VAL A 195 5.50 14.55 -5.93
N SER A 196 6.74 14.39 -6.40
CA SER A 196 7.50 15.47 -7.04
C SER A 196 8.28 14.95 -8.24
N SER A 197 8.50 15.82 -9.22
CA SER A 197 9.34 15.52 -10.38
C SER A 197 10.54 16.45 -10.43
N SER A 198 11.69 15.91 -10.84
CA SER A 198 12.89 16.70 -11.14
C SER A 198 12.70 17.75 -12.24
N SER A 199 11.67 17.63 -13.08
CA SER A 199 11.31 18.66 -14.08
C SER A 199 10.66 19.91 -13.47
N GLY A 200 10.21 19.84 -12.22
CA GLY A 200 9.45 20.92 -11.58
C GLY A 200 7.99 21.02 -12.02
N GLN A 201 7.47 20.03 -12.78
CA GLN A 201 6.04 19.96 -13.09
C GLN A 201 5.21 19.89 -11.80
N GLU A 202 4.16 20.70 -11.75
CA GLU A 202 3.14 20.60 -10.69
C GLU A 202 2.45 19.23 -10.80
N VAL A 203 2.38 18.50 -9.68
CA VAL A 203 1.75 17.19 -9.60
C VAL A 203 0.57 17.27 -8.65
N VAL A 204 -0.61 16.82 -9.09
CA VAL A 204 -1.85 16.87 -8.30
C VAL A 204 -2.45 15.48 -8.18
N GLY A 205 -2.93 15.15 -6.99
CA GLY A 205 -3.67 13.92 -6.71
C GLY A 205 -5.15 14.03 -7.07
N HIS A 206 -5.74 12.94 -7.54
CA HIS A 206 -7.15 12.80 -7.86
C HIS A 206 -7.68 11.49 -7.29
N TRP A 207 -8.75 11.57 -6.50
CA TRP A 207 -9.46 10.39 -6.00
C TRP A 207 -10.51 9.94 -7.01
N PHE A 208 -10.40 8.71 -7.50
CA PHE A 208 -11.42 8.09 -8.35
C PHE A 208 -12.55 7.48 -7.53
N ASP A 209 -12.21 6.89 -6.39
CA ASP A 209 -13.16 6.32 -5.42
C ASP A 209 -12.56 6.45 -4.00
N ASP A 210 -13.06 5.69 -3.03
CA ASP A 210 -12.57 5.73 -1.65
C ASP A 210 -11.28 4.92 -1.45
N SER A 211 -10.80 4.21 -2.46
CA SER A 211 -9.66 3.30 -2.41
C SER A 211 -8.57 3.63 -3.43
N ARG A 212 -8.83 4.49 -4.42
CA ARG A 212 -7.84 4.81 -5.46
C ARG A 212 -7.54 6.30 -5.56
N LEU A 213 -6.26 6.61 -5.39
CA LEU A 213 -5.68 7.94 -5.55
C LEU A 213 -4.57 7.90 -6.61
N ASP A 214 -4.73 8.69 -7.67
CA ASP A 214 -3.73 8.81 -8.72
C ASP A 214 -3.13 10.22 -8.72
N PHE A 215 -1.83 10.34 -8.98
CA PHE A 215 -1.12 11.60 -9.14
C PHE A 215 -0.52 11.71 -10.54
N ARG A 216 -0.73 12.87 -11.17
CA ARG A 216 -0.08 13.23 -12.44
C ARG A 216 0.09 14.74 -12.58
N PRO A 217 0.97 15.19 -13.48
CA PRO A 217 1.00 16.56 -13.94
C PRO A 217 -0.11 16.86 -14.94
N LYS A 218 -0.27 18.15 -15.26
CA LYS A 218 -1.26 18.63 -16.25
C LYS A 218 -1.05 17.97 -17.61
N ASP A 219 0.16 18.10 -18.14
CA ASP A 219 0.63 17.50 -19.38
C ASP A 219 1.39 16.21 -19.07
N TYR A 220 1.74 15.39 -20.06
CA TYR A 220 2.54 14.18 -19.82
C TYR A 220 3.84 14.49 -19.08
N TRP A 221 4.38 13.50 -18.37
CA TRP A 221 5.66 13.66 -17.68
C TRP A 221 6.76 14.06 -18.68
N GLU A 222 7.63 14.97 -18.25
CA GLU A 222 8.80 15.33 -19.03
C GLU A 222 9.73 14.11 -19.18
N ALA A 223 10.09 13.78 -20.42
CA ALA A 223 10.95 12.65 -20.71
C ALA A 223 12.33 12.82 -20.06
N GLY A 224 12.86 11.74 -19.46
CA GLY A 224 14.13 11.76 -18.75
C GLY A 224 14.06 12.29 -17.31
N SER A 225 12.89 12.72 -16.84
CA SER A 225 12.71 13.17 -15.45
C SER A 225 12.71 11.99 -14.46
N LYS A 226 13.08 12.28 -13.21
CA LYS A 226 12.92 11.39 -12.07
C LYS A 226 11.72 11.84 -11.22
N VAL A 227 10.82 10.91 -10.92
CA VAL A 227 9.69 11.14 -10.02
C VAL A 227 10.01 10.52 -8.67
N SER A 228 9.86 11.31 -7.60
CA SER A 228 10.05 10.87 -6.21
C SER A 228 8.71 10.88 -5.50
N VAL A 229 8.43 9.79 -4.79
CA VAL A 229 7.19 9.55 -4.05
C VAL A 229 7.57 9.28 -2.61
N ASP A 230 6.92 9.99 -1.71
CA ASP A 230 7.09 9.88 -0.28
C ASP A 230 5.71 9.59 0.35
N LEU A 231 5.58 8.40 0.93
CA LEU A 231 4.38 7.86 1.57
C LEU A 231 4.54 7.97 3.09
N ASN A 232 4.17 9.10 3.68
CA ASN A 232 4.22 9.31 5.13
C ASN A 232 2.89 8.88 5.80
N LEU A 233 2.43 7.66 5.52
CA LEU A 233 1.11 7.19 5.96
C LEU A 233 1.10 6.63 7.38
N ASP A 234 2.25 6.37 7.98
CA ASP A 234 2.32 5.82 9.32
C ASP A 234 1.64 6.73 10.36
N GLY A 235 0.69 6.14 11.10
CA GLY A 235 -0.13 6.87 12.06
C GLY A 235 -1.20 7.80 11.46
N VAL A 236 -1.29 7.94 10.14
CA VAL A 236 -2.32 8.77 9.49
C VAL A 236 -3.66 8.04 9.52
N GLU A 237 -4.66 8.63 10.16
CA GLU A 237 -6.00 8.06 10.22
C GLU A 237 -6.74 8.23 8.89
N GLY A 238 -6.94 7.12 8.16
CA GLY A 238 -7.60 7.09 6.87
C GLY A 238 -9.11 6.87 6.96
N SER A 239 -9.56 6.20 8.02
CA SER A 239 -10.96 6.01 8.41
C SER A 239 -11.03 5.83 9.92
N GLU A 240 -12.22 5.95 10.52
CA GLU A 240 -12.41 5.87 11.98
C GLU A 240 -11.72 4.62 12.58
N GLY A 241 -10.69 4.85 13.40
CA GLY A 241 -9.92 3.78 14.05
C GLY A 241 -9.00 2.96 13.14
N VAL A 242 -8.78 3.39 11.88
CA VAL A 242 -7.91 2.72 10.90
C VAL A 242 -6.80 3.67 10.47
N THR A 243 -5.56 3.35 10.85
CA THR A 243 -4.37 4.17 10.54
C THR A 243 -3.49 3.55 9.46
N GLY A 244 -2.77 4.38 8.70
CA GLY A 244 -1.74 3.88 7.80
C GLY A 244 -0.54 3.37 8.59
N VAL A 245 0.24 2.48 7.99
CA VAL A 245 1.45 1.91 8.59
C VAL A 245 2.69 2.03 7.69
N GLN A 246 2.53 2.59 6.50
CA GLN A 246 3.64 2.76 5.57
C GLN A 246 4.32 4.09 5.81
N ASP A 247 5.62 4.04 6.08
CA ASP A 247 6.55 5.14 5.95
C ASP A 247 7.58 4.74 4.89
N LYS A 248 7.48 5.30 3.68
CA LYS A 248 8.31 4.87 2.55
C LYS A 248 8.58 5.99 1.55
N GLU A 249 9.86 6.20 1.29
CA GLU A 249 10.33 6.97 0.14
C GLU A 249 10.78 6.03 -0.98
N PHE A 250 10.41 6.35 -2.22
CA PHE A 250 10.92 5.68 -3.41
C PHE A 250 10.93 6.61 -4.61
N SER A 251 11.55 6.15 -5.70
CA SER A 251 11.55 6.90 -6.95
C SER A 251 11.54 6.00 -8.17
N PHE A 252 11.09 6.55 -9.29
CA PHE A 252 11.15 5.90 -10.60
C PHE A 252 11.56 6.92 -11.67
N ASN A 253 11.92 6.41 -12.84
CA ASN A 253 12.39 7.21 -13.95
C ASN A 253 11.35 7.28 -15.06
N VAL A 254 11.22 8.46 -15.66
CA VAL A 254 10.44 8.67 -16.88
C VAL A 254 11.40 8.51 -18.05
N GLY A 255 11.09 7.56 -18.94
CA GLY A 255 11.89 7.27 -20.11
C GLY A 255 11.70 8.29 -21.24
N ARG A 256 11.93 7.82 -22.46
CA ARG A 256 11.63 8.55 -23.70
C ARG A 256 10.14 8.83 -23.86
N SER A 257 9.79 9.82 -24.68
CA SER A 257 8.39 10.03 -25.06
C SER A 257 8.02 9.07 -26.19
N GLN A 258 6.93 8.31 -26.00
CA GLN A 258 6.35 7.48 -27.06
C GLN A 258 4.83 7.52 -26.98
N VAL A 259 4.22 7.87 -28.11
CA VAL A 259 2.76 7.89 -28.29
C VAL A 259 2.42 7.11 -29.55
N SER A 260 1.54 6.13 -29.42
CA SER A 260 1.04 5.31 -30.50
C SER A 260 -0.39 5.73 -30.85
N THR A 261 -0.61 6.27 -32.05
CA THR A 261 -1.95 6.66 -32.50
C THR A 261 -2.57 5.54 -33.31
N VAL A 262 -3.68 4.98 -32.83
CA VAL A 262 -4.53 4.02 -33.54
C VAL A 262 -5.67 4.77 -34.21
N ASP A 263 -5.71 4.72 -35.53
CA ASP A 263 -6.85 5.20 -36.32
C ASP A 263 -7.70 4.00 -36.73
N VAL A 264 -8.84 3.82 -36.06
CA VAL A 264 -9.73 2.66 -36.25
C VAL A 264 -10.35 2.63 -37.64
N LYS A 265 -10.65 3.82 -38.22
CA LYS A 265 -11.20 3.94 -39.56
C LYS A 265 -10.15 3.59 -40.62
N ALA A 266 -8.94 4.14 -40.49
CA ALA A 266 -7.83 3.88 -41.39
C ALA A 266 -7.16 2.53 -41.16
N LYS A 267 -7.46 1.85 -40.05
CA LYS A 267 -6.91 0.55 -39.63
C LYS A 267 -5.39 0.53 -39.58
N LYS A 268 -4.83 1.60 -39.01
CA LYS A 268 -3.39 1.79 -38.87
C LYS A 268 -3.04 2.29 -37.49
N MET A 269 -1.91 1.84 -36.98
CA MET A 269 -1.25 2.39 -35.80
C MET A 269 0.04 3.08 -36.20
N THR A 270 0.24 4.33 -35.79
CA THR A 270 1.48 5.09 -36.03
C THR A 270 2.17 5.37 -34.71
N ILE A 271 3.45 5.02 -34.62
CA ILE A 271 4.25 5.15 -33.41
C ILE A 271 5.14 6.37 -33.59
N VAL A 272 4.93 7.36 -32.72
CA VAL A 272 5.75 8.56 -32.64
C VAL A 272 6.60 8.45 -31.38
N ARG A 273 7.91 8.58 -31.55
CA ARG A 273 8.88 8.59 -30.45
C ARG A 273 9.70 9.85 -30.54
N ASP A 274 9.76 10.60 -29.43
CA ASP A 274 10.46 11.88 -29.33
C ASP A 274 10.12 12.83 -30.51
N GLY A 275 8.81 12.90 -30.83
CA GLY A 275 8.27 13.75 -31.90
C GLY A 275 8.47 13.23 -33.33
N LYS A 276 9.08 12.06 -33.53
CA LYS A 276 9.34 11.49 -34.86
C LYS A 276 8.59 10.18 -35.06
N THR A 277 7.97 9.99 -36.22
CA THR A 277 7.40 8.70 -36.61
C THR A 277 8.53 7.67 -36.77
N VAL A 278 8.48 6.61 -35.98
CA VAL A 278 9.48 5.52 -36.03
C VAL A 278 8.96 4.27 -36.73
N LYS A 279 7.64 4.06 -36.74
CA LYS A 279 7.00 2.88 -37.32
C LYS A 279 5.51 3.12 -37.53
N THR A 280 4.95 2.43 -38.51
CA THR A 280 3.50 2.32 -38.73
C THR A 280 3.16 0.87 -38.99
N PHE A 281 2.07 0.40 -38.39
CA PHE A 281 1.56 -0.97 -38.55
C PHE A 281 0.13 -0.96 -39.10
N PRO A 282 -0.23 -1.93 -39.96
CA PRO A 282 -1.63 -2.27 -40.15
C PRO A 282 -2.18 -2.91 -38.88
N ILE A 283 -3.44 -2.64 -38.54
CA ILE A 283 -4.10 -3.21 -37.36
C ILE A 283 -5.47 -3.79 -37.72
N SER A 284 -6.02 -4.60 -36.81
CA SER A 284 -7.45 -4.94 -36.78
C SER A 284 -8.00 -4.54 -35.40
N ALA A 285 -8.98 -3.63 -35.37
CA ALA A 285 -9.60 -3.16 -34.12
C ALA A 285 -10.95 -3.87 -33.86
N GLY A 286 -11.73 -3.34 -32.92
CA GLY A 286 -13.09 -3.80 -32.60
C GLY A 286 -14.08 -3.66 -33.75
N THR A 287 -15.02 -4.59 -33.86
CA THR A 287 -16.11 -4.54 -34.86
C THR A 287 -17.07 -3.37 -34.61
N ALA A 288 -18.09 -3.19 -35.45
CA ALA A 288 -19.09 -2.16 -35.20
C ALA A 288 -19.98 -2.49 -33.99
N GLU A 289 -20.19 -3.79 -33.73
CA GLU A 289 -20.96 -4.34 -32.62
C GLU A 289 -20.18 -4.29 -31.32
N ASN A 290 -18.86 -4.50 -31.39
CA ASN A 290 -17.93 -4.48 -30.26
C ASN A 290 -16.78 -3.49 -30.52
N PRO A 291 -17.06 -2.19 -30.60
CA PRO A 291 -16.08 -1.22 -31.05
C PRO A 291 -15.01 -0.96 -29.98
N THR A 292 -13.81 -0.56 -30.42
CA THR A 292 -12.73 -0.16 -29.51
C THR A 292 -13.01 1.24 -28.95
N TYR A 293 -12.83 1.49 -27.66
CA TYR A 293 -12.97 2.85 -27.12
C TYR A 293 -12.08 3.87 -27.83
N ASN A 294 -12.57 5.10 -27.97
CA ASN A 294 -11.71 6.25 -28.29
C ASN A 294 -10.97 6.73 -27.03
N GLY A 295 -9.95 7.57 -27.21
CA GLY A 295 -9.27 8.29 -26.12
C GLY A 295 -7.83 7.87 -25.90
N GLU A 296 -7.24 8.43 -24.85
CA GLU A 296 -5.85 8.24 -24.43
C GLU A 296 -5.75 7.10 -23.41
N MET A 297 -5.06 6.03 -23.77
CA MET A 297 -4.93 4.85 -22.92
C MET A 297 -3.47 4.60 -22.54
N VAL A 298 -3.22 4.41 -21.25
CA VAL A 298 -1.88 4.13 -20.74
C VAL A 298 -1.66 2.62 -20.71
N ILE A 299 -0.52 2.16 -21.25
CA ILE A 299 -0.13 0.76 -21.16
C ILE A 299 0.24 0.45 -19.71
N SER A 300 -0.63 -0.28 -19.00
CA SER A 300 -0.46 -0.56 -17.57
C SER A 300 0.33 -1.83 -17.30
N GLU A 301 0.25 -2.82 -18.19
CA GLU A 301 0.84 -4.14 -18.03
C GLU A 301 1.30 -4.70 -19.38
N LYS A 302 2.29 -5.60 -19.34
CA LYS A 302 2.85 -6.26 -20.52
C LYS A 302 3.08 -7.74 -20.25
N TYR A 303 2.51 -8.60 -21.09
CA TYR A 303 2.65 -10.04 -21.04
C TYR A 303 3.22 -10.54 -22.35
N LYS A 304 4.28 -11.35 -22.29
CA LYS A 304 4.78 -12.00 -23.51
C LYS A 304 3.71 -12.92 -24.09
N GLU A 305 3.01 -13.65 -23.23
CA GLU A 305 1.84 -14.46 -23.55
C GLU A 305 0.87 -14.39 -22.37
N THR A 306 -0.43 -14.36 -22.64
CA THR A 306 -1.47 -14.42 -21.60
C THR A 306 -2.75 -15.06 -22.14
N ARG A 307 -3.56 -15.63 -21.25
CA ARG A 307 -4.90 -16.09 -21.60
C ARG A 307 -5.88 -14.93 -21.61
N MET A 308 -6.62 -14.77 -22.69
CA MET A 308 -7.73 -13.81 -22.77
C MET A 308 -9.05 -14.58 -22.90
N ASN A 309 -9.91 -14.42 -21.90
CA ASN A 309 -11.22 -15.06 -21.84
C ASN A 309 -12.31 -13.97 -21.74
N GLY A 310 -13.25 -13.97 -22.69
CA GLY A 310 -14.33 -12.99 -22.81
C GLY A 310 -15.27 -12.94 -21.61
N ALA A 311 -15.51 -14.07 -20.94
CA ALA A 311 -16.37 -14.13 -19.76
C ALA A 311 -15.82 -13.27 -18.62
N THR A 312 -14.49 -13.10 -18.52
CA THR A 312 -13.86 -12.27 -17.47
C THR A 312 -14.16 -10.78 -17.62
N VAL A 313 -14.67 -10.37 -18.78
CA VAL A 313 -14.97 -8.97 -19.13
C VAL A 313 -16.40 -8.80 -19.66
N GLY A 314 -17.25 -9.82 -19.49
CA GLY A 314 -18.69 -9.75 -19.80
C GLY A 314 -19.07 -10.10 -21.25
N PHE A 315 -18.16 -10.63 -22.06
CA PHE A 315 -18.49 -11.21 -23.36
C PHE A 315 -18.78 -12.70 -23.20
N THR A 316 -20.04 -13.02 -22.90
CA THR A 316 -20.53 -14.39 -22.72
C THR A 316 -21.58 -14.76 -23.76
N ASP A 317 -21.54 -16.00 -24.24
CA ASP A 317 -22.61 -16.58 -25.02
C ASP A 317 -23.84 -16.94 -24.16
N ASP A 318 -24.87 -17.53 -24.80
CA ASP A 318 -26.13 -17.91 -24.16
C ASP A 318 -25.96 -18.97 -23.05
N ASP A 319 -24.86 -19.73 -23.07
CA ASP A 319 -24.54 -20.75 -22.06
C ASP A 319 -23.67 -20.18 -20.92
N GLY A 320 -23.29 -18.90 -21.00
CA GLY A 320 -22.46 -18.21 -20.02
C GLY A 320 -20.95 -18.43 -20.20
N GLU A 321 -20.54 -19.12 -21.27
CA GLU A 321 -19.14 -19.30 -21.64
C GLU A 321 -18.62 -18.07 -22.40
N GLY A 322 -17.31 -17.83 -22.39
CA GLY A 322 -16.74 -16.66 -23.06
C GLY A 322 -16.89 -16.75 -24.58
N GLU A 323 -17.35 -15.68 -25.23
CA GLU A 323 -17.40 -15.59 -26.71
C GLU A 323 -16.03 -15.81 -27.37
N TYR A 324 -14.96 -15.61 -26.60
CA TYR A 324 -13.61 -16.04 -26.93
C TYR A 324 -12.89 -16.57 -25.69
N ASP A 325 -12.02 -17.55 -25.89
CA ASP A 325 -11.08 -18.03 -24.87
C ASP A 325 -9.79 -18.50 -25.55
N ILE A 326 -8.80 -17.61 -25.55
CA ILE A 326 -7.52 -17.84 -26.23
C ILE A 326 -6.44 -17.97 -25.15
N PRO A 327 -5.82 -19.17 -24.99
CA PRO A 327 -4.92 -19.46 -23.87
C PRO A 327 -3.55 -18.78 -23.97
N ASP A 328 -3.13 -18.40 -25.17
CA ASP A 328 -1.76 -18.01 -25.50
C ASP A 328 -1.71 -16.77 -26.40
N VAL A 329 -2.45 -15.71 -26.04
CA VAL A 329 -2.41 -14.43 -26.78
C VAL A 329 -1.02 -13.82 -26.66
N PRO A 330 -0.27 -13.67 -27.77
CA PRO A 330 1.10 -13.19 -27.74
C PRO A 330 1.17 -11.68 -27.58
N HIS A 331 2.26 -11.21 -26.99
CA HIS A 331 2.68 -9.80 -26.94
C HIS A 331 1.58 -8.84 -26.44
N ALA A 332 0.81 -9.27 -25.46
CA ALA A 332 -0.34 -8.55 -24.94
C ALA A 332 0.06 -7.40 -24.00
N MET A 333 -0.54 -6.23 -24.21
CA MET A 333 -0.33 -5.05 -23.39
C MET A 333 -1.66 -4.43 -23.01
N ARG A 334 -1.93 -4.31 -21.71
CA ARG A 334 -3.22 -3.90 -21.16
C ARG A 334 -3.39 -2.39 -21.28
N LEU A 335 -4.55 -1.95 -21.74
CA LEU A 335 -4.93 -0.54 -21.89
C LEU A 335 -6.10 -0.12 -20.98
N SER A 336 -6.96 -1.07 -20.59
CA SER A 336 -8.10 -0.80 -19.72
C SER A 336 -8.34 -1.93 -18.71
N THR A 337 -9.03 -1.62 -17.60
CA THR A 337 -9.49 -2.65 -16.64
C THR A 337 -10.67 -3.43 -17.21
N SER A 338 -11.48 -2.82 -18.08
CA SER A 338 -12.58 -3.47 -18.80
C SER A 338 -12.15 -4.42 -19.93
N GLY A 339 -10.86 -4.67 -20.11
CA GLY A 339 -10.38 -5.72 -21.02
C GLY A 339 -9.86 -5.27 -22.39
N THR A 340 -9.63 -3.99 -22.64
CA THR A 340 -8.98 -3.55 -23.87
C THR A 340 -7.47 -3.82 -23.81
N PHE A 341 -6.96 -4.54 -24.81
CA PHE A 341 -5.55 -4.79 -25.01
C PHE A 341 -5.12 -4.36 -26.40
N ILE A 342 -3.83 -4.07 -26.54
CA ILE A 342 -3.11 -4.23 -27.81
C ILE A 342 -2.27 -5.49 -27.74
N HIS A 343 -2.38 -6.37 -28.73
CA HIS A 343 -1.75 -7.69 -28.67
C HIS A 343 -1.41 -8.21 -30.06
N GLY A 344 -0.54 -9.23 -30.10
CA GLY A 344 -0.32 -10.01 -31.30
C GLY A 344 -1.49 -10.95 -31.57
N ASN A 345 -1.83 -11.14 -32.84
CA ASN A 345 -2.93 -11.95 -33.31
C ASN A 345 -2.40 -12.91 -34.37
N TYR A 346 -2.33 -14.19 -34.02
CA TYR A 346 -1.85 -15.26 -34.89
C TYR A 346 -2.98 -16.03 -35.60
N TRP A 347 -4.24 -15.82 -35.18
CA TRP A 347 -5.40 -16.56 -35.68
C TRP A 347 -6.09 -15.85 -36.84
N GLY A 348 -5.95 -14.53 -36.93
CA GLY A 348 -6.40 -13.74 -38.07
C GLY A 348 -5.49 -13.93 -39.28
N ALA A 349 -6.09 -14.09 -40.46
CA ALA A 349 -5.33 -14.10 -41.71
C ALA A 349 -4.62 -12.75 -41.93
N ASP A 350 -3.42 -12.76 -42.51
CA ASP A 350 -2.62 -11.55 -42.78
C ASP A 350 -3.41 -10.46 -43.52
N SER A 351 -4.34 -10.85 -44.41
CA SER A 351 -5.18 -9.92 -45.19
C SER A 351 -6.14 -9.08 -44.34
N VAL A 352 -6.42 -9.48 -43.10
CA VAL A 352 -7.32 -8.75 -42.19
C VAL A 352 -6.69 -7.45 -41.71
N PHE A 353 -5.40 -7.46 -41.39
CA PHE A 353 -4.71 -6.30 -40.85
C PHE A 353 -4.66 -5.17 -41.88
N GLY A 354 -5.18 -3.99 -41.50
CA GLY A 354 -5.29 -2.84 -42.41
C GLY A 354 -6.54 -2.86 -43.30
N SER A 355 -7.34 -3.93 -43.28
CA SER A 355 -8.51 -4.12 -44.15
C SER A 355 -9.83 -4.18 -43.39
N ALA A 356 -9.88 -4.96 -42.31
CA ALA A 356 -11.08 -5.21 -41.52
C ALA A 356 -10.81 -5.06 -40.01
N ASN A 357 -11.86 -4.70 -39.26
CA ASN A 357 -11.87 -4.72 -37.80
C ASN A 357 -12.68 -5.94 -37.38
N THR A 358 -12.11 -6.79 -36.52
CA THR A 358 -12.61 -8.15 -36.27
C THR A 358 -12.60 -8.57 -34.80
N SER A 359 -12.21 -7.69 -33.87
CA SER A 359 -12.06 -8.04 -32.45
C SER A 359 -13.27 -7.62 -31.60
N HIS A 360 -13.27 -8.05 -30.33
CA HIS A 360 -14.21 -7.60 -29.29
C HIS A 360 -13.68 -6.33 -28.56
N GLY A 361 -13.13 -5.38 -29.32
CA GLY A 361 -12.60 -4.11 -28.79
C GLY A 361 -11.07 -4.06 -28.63
N CYS A 362 -10.36 -5.18 -28.68
CA CYS A 362 -8.89 -5.18 -28.69
C CYS A 362 -8.27 -4.65 -30.00
N ILE A 363 -7.02 -4.23 -29.93
CA ILE A 363 -6.23 -3.82 -31.10
C ILE A 363 -5.25 -4.94 -31.45
N GLY A 364 -5.52 -5.64 -32.55
CA GLY A 364 -4.70 -6.75 -33.05
C GLY A 364 -3.58 -6.27 -33.97
N LEU A 365 -2.38 -6.80 -33.74
CA LEU A 365 -1.20 -6.71 -34.60
C LEU A 365 -0.88 -8.09 -35.18
N ASN A 366 -0.30 -8.14 -36.38
CA ASN A 366 0.14 -9.40 -36.96
C ASN A 366 1.21 -10.08 -36.08
N ASP A 367 1.05 -11.38 -35.83
CA ASP A 367 1.95 -12.17 -34.98
C ASP A 367 1.88 -13.67 -35.25
N VAL A 368 2.70 -14.44 -34.54
CA VAL A 368 2.73 -15.91 -34.58
C VAL A 368 2.36 -16.51 -33.24
N LYS A 369 1.80 -17.73 -33.29
CA LYS A 369 1.50 -18.51 -32.10
C LYS A 369 2.77 -18.76 -31.28
N GLY A 370 2.70 -18.61 -29.96
CA GLY A 370 3.84 -18.81 -29.05
C GLY A 370 4.81 -17.63 -28.93
N ALA A 371 4.47 -16.44 -29.47
CA ALA A 371 5.28 -15.22 -29.36
C ALA A 371 6.76 -15.42 -29.77
N GLY A 372 7.01 -16.30 -30.75
CA GLY A 372 8.33 -16.85 -31.05
C GLY A 372 9.11 -16.13 -32.15
N ASP A 373 8.47 -15.25 -32.93
CA ASP A 373 9.10 -14.58 -34.08
C ASP A 373 9.23 -13.07 -33.84
N ALA A 374 10.47 -12.62 -33.63
CA ALA A 374 10.79 -11.20 -33.40
C ALA A 374 10.59 -10.30 -34.63
N LYS A 375 10.31 -10.86 -35.82
CA LYS A 375 10.04 -10.09 -37.04
C LYS A 375 8.60 -9.60 -37.15
N GLN A 376 7.71 -10.14 -36.32
CA GLN A 376 6.29 -9.81 -36.34
C GLN A 376 6.02 -8.41 -35.79
N ASP A 377 4.93 -7.80 -36.25
CA ASP A 377 4.54 -6.45 -35.84
C ASP A 377 4.22 -6.39 -34.34
N GLY A 378 3.49 -7.39 -33.81
CA GLY A 378 3.21 -7.53 -32.38
C GLY A 378 4.49 -7.65 -31.54
N ALA A 379 5.42 -8.52 -31.96
CA ALA A 379 6.71 -8.71 -31.32
C ALA A 379 7.57 -7.44 -31.31
N TRP A 380 7.64 -6.73 -32.44
CA TRP A 380 8.36 -5.46 -32.53
C TRP A 380 7.76 -4.42 -31.59
N TYR A 381 6.43 -4.24 -31.63
CA TYR A 381 5.76 -3.24 -30.82
C TYR A 381 5.93 -3.53 -29.33
N TYR A 382 5.74 -4.77 -28.90
CA TYR A 382 5.97 -5.19 -27.52
C TYR A 382 7.40 -4.91 -27.06
N LYS A 383 8.42 -5.29 -27.84
CA LYS A 383 9.82 -5.04 -27.49
C LYS A 383 10.15 -3.55 -27.38
N ASN A 384 9.48 -2.71 -28.17
CA ASN A 384 9.77 -1.28 -28.31
C ASN A 384 8.86 -0.37 -27.49
N THR A 385 8.17 -0.92 -26.49
CA THR A 385 7.17 -0.22 -25.69
C THR A 385 7.45 -0.39 -24.20
N LEU A 386 7.30 0.68 -23.42
CA LEU A 386 7.36 0.67 -21.96
C LEU A 386 5.95 0.59 -21.37
N VAL A 387 5.85 0.02 -20.17
CA VAL A 387 4.70 0.33 -19.29
C VAL A 387 4.70 1.84 -19.06
N GLY A 388 3.55 2.49 -19.21
CA GLY A 388 3.42 3.95 -19.15
C GLY A 388 3.42 4.66 -20.50
N ASP A 389 3.77 3.98 -21.60
CA ASP A 389 3.63 4.58 -22.94
C ASP A 389 2.12 4.73 -23.27
N LEU A 390 1.79 5.73 -24.09
CA LEU A 390 0.41 6.07 -24.42
C LEU A 390 -0.02 5.49 -25.76
N VAL A 391 -1.28 5.06 -25.81
CA VAL A 391 -2.01 4.68 -27.02
C VAL A 391 -3.21 5.61 -27.17
N ILE A 392 -3.21 6.45 -28.20
CA ILE A 392 -4.35 7.33 -28.53
C ILE A 392 -5.19 6.64 -29.59
N VAL A 393 -6.41 6.25 -29.24
CA VAL A 393 -7.36 5.67 -30.18
C VAL A 393 -8.32 6.76 -30.69
N LYS A 394 -8.50 6.83 -32.01
CA LYS A 394 -9.40 7.78 -32.65
C LYS A 394 -10.21 7.14 -33.77
N ASN A 395 -11.27 7.84 -34.17
CA ASN A 395 -12.14 7.48 -35.28
C ASN A 395 -12.81 6.10 -35.12
N SER A 396 -12.99 5.65 -33.88
CA SER A 396 -13.86 4.51 -33.57
C SER A 396 -15.32 4.97 -33.48
N PRO A 397 -16.31 4.13 -33.81
CA PRO A 397 -17.72 4.45 -33.58
C PRO A 397 -18.12 4.39 -32.09
N ASP A 398 -17.23 3.98 -31.18
CA ASP A 398 -17.50 3.96 -29.74
C ASP A 398 -17.34 5.34 -29.06
N LYS A 399 -17.73 5.41 -27.79
CA LYS A 399 -17.46 6.52 -26.88
C LYS A 399 -15.98 6.60 -26.47
N GLU A 400 -15.64 7.71 -25.84
CA GLU A 400 -14.34 7.87 -25.17
C GLU A 400 -14.27 7.00 -23.92
N ILE A 401 -13.10 6.42 -23.68
CA ILE A 401 -12.82 5.60 -22.50
C ILE A 401 -12.99 6.43 -21.23
N GLN A 402 -13.61 5.83 -20.21
CA GLN A 402 -13.75 6.50 -18.93
C GLN A 402 -12.39 6.65 -18.23
N PRO A 403 -12.14 7.78 -17.55
CA PRO A 403 -10.85 8.06 -16.92
C PRO A 403 -10.39 7.02 -15.89
N ASP A 404 -11.34 6.44 -15.15
CA ASP A 404 -11.15 5.44 -14.10
C ASP A 404 -10.96 4.01 -14.65
N ASN A 405 -11.33 3.77 -15.92
CA ASN A 405 -11.16 2.47 -16.58
C ASN A 405 -9.69 2.25 -16.98
N GLY A 406 -8.90 1.67 -16.07
CA GLY A 406 -7.44 1.61 -16.20
C GLY A 406 -6.77 2.88 -15.69
N LEU A 407 -5.60 3.21 -16.23
CA LEU A 407 -4.79 4.37 -15.81
C LEU A 407 -5.06 5.59 -16.71
N ASN A 408 -6.32 5.80 -17.09
CA ASN A 408 -6.69 6.62 -18.26
C ASN A 408 -7.18 8.03 -17.88
N GLY A 409 -6.67 8.55 -16.76
CA GLY A 409 -6.97 9.89 -16.23
C GLY A 409 -6.65 11.07 -17.16
N TRP A 410 -5.96 10.82 -18.28
CA TRP A 410 -5.65 11.80 -19.31
C TRP A 410 -6.85 12.21 -20.16
N ASN A 411 -7.94 11.42 -20.16
CA ASN A 411 -9.22 11.77 -20.80
C ASN A 411 -10.07 12.74 -19.95
N MET A 412 -9.48 13.35 -18.91
CA MET A 412 -10.13 14.39 -18.10
C MET A 412 -9.49 15.74 -18.34
N SER A 413 -10.32 16.79 -18.31
CA SER A 413 -9.79 18.14 -18.22
C SER A 413 -8.94 18.30 -16.96
N TRP A 414 -7.92 19.15 -17.01
CA TRP A 414 -7.10 19.44 -15.83
C TRP A 414 -7.92 20.08 -14.69
N ALA A 415 -9.00 20.80 -15.02
CA ALA A 415 -9.89 21.37 -14.02
C ALA A 415 -10.63 20.28 -13.24
N ASP A 416 -11.19 19.29 -13.95
CA ASP A 416 -11.90 18.16 -13.31
C ASP A 416 -10.94 17.26 -12.53
N TRP A 417 -9.72 17.07 -13.04
CA TRP A 417 -8.67 16.37 -12.31
C TRP A 417 -8.41 17.02 -10.94
N LYS A 418 -8.16 18.33 -10.92
CA LYS A 418 -7.92 19.07 -9.68
C LYS A 418 -9.15 19.11 -8.77
N ALA A 419 -10.36 19.11 -9.32
CA ALA A 419 -11.59 19.08 -8.54
C ALA A 419 -11.76 17.79 -7.74
N GLY A 420 -11.14 16.68 -8.15
CA GLY A 420 -11.08 15.43 -7.40
C GLY A 420 -9.95 15.35 -6.37
N SER A 421 -9.14 16.40 -6.21
CA SER A 421 -8.16 16.51 -5.12
C SER A 421 -8.87 16.76 -3.79
N ALA A 422 -8.40 16.13 -2.71
CA ALA A 422 -8.84 16.42 -1.34
C ALA A 422 -7.98 17.49 -0.64
N VAL A 423 -6.93 17.99 -1.30
CA VAL A 423 -5.99 19.01 -0.80
C VAL A 423 -6.08 20.28 -1.63
#